data_AF-A0A0A9VZY1-F1
#
_entry.id   AF-A0A0A9VZY1-F1
#
_cell.length_a   1.000
_cell.length_b   1.000
_cell.length_c   1.000
_cell.angle_alpha   90.00
_cell.angle_beta   90.00
_cell.angle_gamma   90.00
#
_symmetry.space_group_name_H-M   'P 1'
#
loop_
_entity.id
_entity.type
_entity.pdbx_description
1 polymer ?
#
loop_
_entity_poly.entity_id
_entity_poly.type
_entity_poly.pdbx_seq_one_letter_code
_entity_poly.pdbx_strand_id
1 'polypeptide(L)'
;MKTTKGQVGALAHLLHDDDGHYVMYGDQGGVLTVVDTRNTQKVSAQVKLHAPCVLSGIRVLHGDGNCVKGEGPYVVTCGADKHIHVLDARQSYRIVHTLTGHTDYIYSM
;
A
#
# COMPACT_ATOMS: atom_id res chain seq x y z
N MET A 1 21.25 -6.52 -6.39
CA MET A 1 19.97 -5.83 -6.12
C MET A 1 19.52 -5.17 -7.41
N LYS A 2 18.45 -5.65 -8.04
CA LYS A 2 17.96 -5.14 -9.33
C LYS A 2 17.13 -3.90 -9.04
N THR A 3 17.54 -2.73 -9.55
CA THR A 3 16.76 -1.50 -9.44
C THR A 3 15.46 -1.67 -10.22
N THR A 4 14.31 -1.50 -9.56
CA THR A 4 13.02 -1.33 -10.25
C THR A 4 13.04 0.02 -10.95
N LYS A 5 12.82 0.04 -12.27
CA LYS A 5 12.71 1.29 -13.04
C LYS A 5 11.48 2.07 -12.56
N GLY A 6 11.69 3.14 -11.81
CA GLY A 6 10.65 4.07 -11.39
C GLY A 6 11.12 4.91 -10.20
N GLN A 7 10.79 6.21 -10.20
CA GLN A 7 10.89 7.01 -8.98
C GLN A 7 9.86 6.49 -7.96
N VAL A 8 10.25 6.41 -6.69
CA VAL A 8 9.33 6.07 -5.60
C VAL A 8 8.46 7.29 -5.32
N GLY A 9 7.14 7.13 -5.48
CA GLY A 9 6.14 8.18 -5.26
C GLY A 9 5.65 8.25 -3.81
N ALA A 10 5.69 7.13 -3.08
CA ALA A 10 5.25 7.05 -1.69
C ALA A 10 5.99 5.96 -0.91
N LEU A 11 6.13 6.14 0.41
CA LEU A 11 6.76 5.20 1.33
C LEU A 11 5.88 4.99 2.57
N ALA A 12 5.77 3.75 3.04
CA ALA A 12 5.19 3.41 4.32
C ALA A 12 5.87 2.18 4.91
N HIS A 13 5.62 1.92 6.19
CA HIS A 13 6.06 0.70 6.86
C HIS A 13 4.91 0.15 7.72
N LEU A 14 4.90 -1.17 7.89
CA LEU A 14 3.96 -1.91 8.73
C LEU A 14 4.77 -2.73 9.71
N LEU A 15 4.59 -2.48 11.00
CA LEU A 15 5.11 -3.31 12.08
C LEU A 15 3.98 -4.20 12.57
N HIS A 16 4.13 -5.50 12.38
CA HIS A 16 3.21 -6.50 12.91
C HIS A 16 3.98 -7.39 13.90
N ASP A 17 3.43 -7.54 15.11
CA ASP A 17 4.08 -8.28 16.20
C ASP A 17 4.44 -9.72 15.77
N ASP A 18 3.51 -10.41 15.10
CA ASP A 18 3.74 -11.78 14.60
C ASP A 18 4.42 -11.83 13.20
N ASP A 19 3.92 -11.06 12.23
CA ASP A 19 4.32 -11.18 10.81
C ASP A 19 5.59 -10.42 10.43
N GLY A 20 5.98 -9.41 11.21
CA GLY A 20 7.26 -8.72 11.06
C GLY A 20 7.17 -7.30 10.56
N HIS A 21 8.32 -6.81 10.12
CA HIS A 21 8.45 -5.45 9.62
C HIS A 21 8.41 -5.46 8.10
N TYR A 22 7.34 -4.91 7.53
CA TYR A 22 7.18 -4.75 6.10
C TYR A 22 7.45 -3.30 5.70
N VAL A 23 8.18 -3.10 4.61
CA VAL A 23 8.33 -1.80 3.97
C VAL A 23 7.51 -1.81 2.69
N MET A 24 6.75 -0.75 2.49
CA MET A 24 5.87 -0.57 1.34
C MET A 24 6.28 0.67 0.58
N TYR A 25 6.29 0.57 -0.74
CA TYR A 25 6.56 1.72 -1.59
C TYR A 25 5.71 1.70 -2.86
N GLY A 26 5.26 2.89 -3.25
CA GLY A 26 4.52 3.13 -4.47
C GLY A 26 5.44 3.67 -5.56
N ASP A 27 5.21 3.30 -6.81
CA ASP A 27 5.94 3.85 -7.95
C ASP A 27 5.07 4.73 -8.86
N GLN A 28 5.71 5.35 -9.85
CA GLN A 28 5.02 6.15 -10.88
C GLN A 28 4.12 5.33 -11.81
N GLY A 29 4.32 4.01 -11.83
CA GLY A 29 3.41 3.09 -12.47
C GLY A 29 2.19 2.78 -11.61
N GLY A 30 2.03 3.38 -10.43
CA GLY A 30 0.88 3.12 -9.56
C GLY A 30 0.87 1.71 -8.99
N VAL A 31 2.05 1.09 -8.91
CA VAL A 31 2.26 -0.22 -8.32
C VAL A 31 2.65 -0.04 -6.85
N LEU A 32 1.96 -0.74 -5.96
CA LEU A 32 2.38 -0.94 -4.59
C LEU A 32 3.32 -2.15 -4.54
N THR A 33 4.53 -1.95 -4.03
CA THR A 33 5.47 -3.03 -3.75
C THR A 33 5.64 -3.18 -2.24
N VAL A 34 5.55 -4.42 -1.76
CA VAL A 34 5.69 -4.77 -0.34
C VAL A 34 6.90 -5.68 -0.18
N VAL A 35 7.80 -5.30 0.72
CA VAL A 35 9.05 -6.02 1.02
C VAL A 35 9.06 -6.42 2.48
N ASP A 36 9.34 -7.70 2.75
CA ASP A 36 9.61 -8.18 4.10
C ASP A 36 11.04 -7.78 4.50
N THR A 37 11.20 -6.98 5.54
CA THR A 37 12.54 -6.49 5.96
C THR A 37 13.33 -7.52 6.76
N ARG A 38 12.69 -8.59 7.26
CA ARG A 38 13.44 -9.73 7.83
C ARG A 38 14.25 -10.44 6.73
N ASN A 39 13.79 -10.34 5.49
CA ASN A 39 14.51 -10.82 4.31
C ASN A 39 14.38 -9.83 3.15
N THR A 40 15.19 -8.78 3.19
CA THR A 40 15.16 -7.62 2.26
C THR A 40 15.32 -7.97 0.78
N GLN A 41 15.70 -9.21 0.43
CA GLN A 41 15.76 -9.67 -0.96
C GLN A 41 14.43 -10.22 -1.47
N LYS A 42 13.41 -10.37 -0.61
CA LYS A 42 12.13 -11.01 -0.95
C LYS A 42 11.01 -9.96 -1.06
N VAL A 43 10.55 -9.74 -2.29
CA VAL A 43 9.28 -9.04 -2.55
C VAL A 43 8.14 -9.95 -2.08
N SER A 44 7.36 -9.48 -1.11
CA SER A 44 6.23 -10.23 -0.55
C SER A 44 4.98 -10.07 -1.42
N ALA A 45 4.77 -8.89 -1.99
CA ALA A 45 3.66 -8.61 -2.89
C ALA A 45 4.01 -7.47 -3.85
N GLN A 46 3.43 -7.52 -5.04
CA GLN A 46 3.45 -6.43 -6.00
C GLN A 46 2.08 -6.32 -6.65
N VAL A 47 1.39 -5.20 -6.44
CA VAL A 47 0.00 -5.02 -6.86
C VAL A 47 -0.14 -3.73 -7.63
N LYS A 48 -0.66 -3.81 -8.86
CA LYS A 48 -1.03 -2.65 -9.67
C LYS A 48 -2.35 -2.10 -9.15
N LEU A 49 -2.32 -0.91 -8.54
CA LEU A 49 -3.49 -0.30 -7.92
C LEU A 49 -3.98 0.91 -8.72
N HIS A 50 -3.06 1.77 -9.12
CA HIS A 50 -3.37 3.01 -9.83
C HIS A 50 -2.88 2.90 -11.28
N ALA A 51 -3.76 3.00 -12.27
CA ALA A 51 -3.39 2.95 -13.69
C ALA A 51 -4.07 4.08 -14.46
N PRO A 52 -3.36 4.87 -15.28
CA PRO A 52 -1.96 4.76 -15.71
C PRO A 52 -0.99 5.72 -14.97
N CYS A 53 -1.09 5.87 -13.65
CA CYS A 53 -0.51 7.02 -12.97
C CYS A 53 0.08 6.72 -11.58
N VAL A 54 0.66 7.74 -10.95
CA VAL A 54 1.47 7.63 -9.73
C VAL A 54 0.65 7.20 -8.52
N LEU A 55 1.19 6.27 -7.73
CA LEU A 55 0.75 6.04 -6.34
C LEU A 55 1.45 7.06 -5.45
N SER A 56 0.70 8.03 -4.95
CA SER A 56 1.19 9.23 -4.25
C SER A 56 1.09 9.14 -2.72
N GLY A 57 0.26 8.23 -2.18
CA GLY A 57 0.09 8.07 -0.74
C GLY A 57 -0.13 6.63 -0.34
N ILE A 58 0.49 6.23 0.77
CA ILE A 58 0.27 4.94 1.44
C ILE A 58 0.03 5.23 2.92
N ARG A 59 -1.02 4.65 3.49
CA ARG A 59 -1.31 4.66 4.92
C ARG A 59 -1.61 3.24 5.39
N VAL A 60 -1.10 2.90 6.56
CA VAL A 60 -1.38 1.62 7.21
C VAL A 60 -2.30 1.89 8.38
N LEU A 61 -3.48 1.29 8.37
CA LEU A 61 -4.46 1.40 9.43
C LEU A 61 -4.32 0.18 10.32
N HIS A 62 -3.86 0.41 11.54
CA HIS A 62 -3.84 -0.60 12.59
C HIS A 62 -5.12 -0.49 13.40
N GLY A 63 -5.67 -1.64 13.81
CA GLY A 63 -6.72 -1.62 14.82
C GLY A 63 -6.17 -1.04 16.12
N ASP A 64 -6.89 -0.10 16.72
CA ASP A 64 -6.54 0.64 17.94
C ASP A 64 -6.58 -0.20 19.23
N GLY A 65 -6.42 -1.52 19.13
CA GLY A 65 -6.62 -2.48 20.22
C GLY A 65 -8.08 -2.71 20.60
N ASN A 66 -9.02 -1.90 20.09
CA ASN A 66 -10.46 -2.06 20.29
C ASN A 66 -11.19 -2.64 19.06
N CYS A 67 -10.47 -2.78 17.95
CA CYS A 67 -10.95 -3.44 16.74
C CYS A 67 -11.12 -4.95 16.97
N VAL A 68 -12.12 -5.55 16.32
CA VAL A 68 -12.39 -6.99 16.39
C VAL A 68 -11.12 -7.76 16.07
N LYS A 69 -10.62 -8.52 17.05
CA LYS A 69 -9.46 -9.41 16.91
C LYS A 69 -9.65 -10.27 15.66
N GLY A 70 -8.90 -9.99 14.61
CA GLY A 70 -9.06 -10.63 13.31
C GLY A 70 -8.96 -9.66 12.15
N GLU A 71 -9.48 -8.43 12.28
CA GLU A 71 -9.40 -7.35 11.28
C GLU A 71 -7.95 -6.85 11.17
N GLY A 72 -7.15 -7.55 10.38
CA GLY A 72 -5.74 -7.26 10.15
C GLY A 72 -5.54 -5.91 9.45
N PRO A 73 -4.28 -5.44 9.33
CA PRO A 73 -4.04 -4.07 8.94
C PRO A 73 -4.57 -3.80 7.53
N TYR A 74 -5.42 -2.79 7.42
CA TYR A 74 -5.83 -2.27 6.12
C TYR A 74 -4.73 -1.36 5.61
N VAL A 75 -4.42 -1.47 4.32
CA VAL A 75 -3.53 -0.53 3.63
C VAL A 75 -4.38 0.36 2.75
N VAL A 76 -4.26 1.66 2.92
CA VAL A 76 -4.95 2.64 2.10
C VAL A 76 -3.96 3.30 1.16
N THR A 77 -4.29 3.32 -0.13
CA THR A 77 -3.47 3.98 -1.16
C THR A 77 -4.26 5.01 -1.92
N CYS A 78 -3.58 6.03 -2.45
CA CYS A 78 -4.17 6.98 -3.37
C CYS A 78 -3.22 7.32 -4.53
N GLY A 79 -3.79 7.87 -5.60
CA GLY A 79 -3.02 8.26 -6.77
C GLY A 79 -3.65 9.35 -7.62
N ALA A 80 -2.99 9.63 -8.74
CA ALA A 80 -3.46 10.60 -9.74
C ALA A 80 -4.66 10.10 -10.57
N ASP A 81 -5.12 8.88 -10.36
CA ASP A 81 -6.35 8.33 -10.94
C ASP A 81 -7.60 8.75 -10.14
N LYS A 82 -7.42 9.58 -9.11
CA LYS A 82 -8.49 10.18 -8.31
C LYS A 82 -9.22 9.16 -7.42
N HIS A 83 -8.61 7.98 -7.25
CA HIS A 83 -9.16 6.91 -6.44
C HIS A 83 -8.36 6.73 -5.15
N ILE A 84 -9.09 6.39 -4.10
CA ILE A 84 -8.51 5.85 -2.86
C ILE A 84 -8.87 4.38 -2.79
N HIS A 85 -7.88 3.49 -2.70
CA HIS A 85 -8.10 2.06 -2.53
C HIS A 85 -7.82 1.65 -1.10
N VAL A 86 -8.74 0.89 -0.51
CA VAL A 86 -8.55 0.21 0.77
C VAL A 86 -8.26 -1.26 0.45
N LEU A 87 -7.14 -1.75 0.97
CA LEU A 87 -6.62 -3.10 0.72
C LEU A 87 -6.63 -3.89 2.02
N ASP A 88 -7.01 -5.15 1.94
CA ASP A 88 -6.84 -6.09 3.05
C ASP A 88 -5.49 -6.82 2.89
N ALA A 89 -4.55 -6.53 3.79
CA ALA A 89 -3.22 -7.16 3.77
C ALA A 89 -3.29 -8.69 3.98
N ARG A 90 -4.32 -9.21 4.67
CA ARG A 90 -4.53 -10.65 4.89
C ARG A 90 -4.95 -11.37 3.60
N GLN A 91 -5.59 -10.64 2.68
CA GLN A 91 -6.07 -11.17 1.41
C GLN A 91 -5.13 -10.81 0.25
N SER A 92 -3.81 -10.91 0.49
CA SER A 92 -2.78 -10.60 -0.49
C SER A 92 -2.92 -9.19 -1.08
N TYR A 93 -3.25 -8.21 -0.24
CA TYR A 93 -3.44 -6.80 -0.64
C TYR A 93 -4.54 -6.60 -1.70
N ARG A 94 -5.61 -7.41 -1.63
CA ARG A 94 -6.80 -7.25 -2.47
C ARG A 94 -7.54 -5.96 -2.12
N ILE A 95 -8.01 -5.24 -3.14
CA ILE A 95 -8.92 -4.10 -3.00
C ILE A 95 -10.24 -4.59 -2.40
N VAL A 96 -10.58 -4.10 -1.21
CA VAL A 96 -11.87 -4.34 -0.54
C VAL A 96 -12.83 -3.16 -0.72
N HIS A 97 -12.30 -1.93 -0.82
CA HIS A 97 -13.09 -0.74 -1.12
C HIS A 97 -12.34 0.21 -2.05
N THR A 98 -13.11 0.94 -2.86
CA THR A 98 -12.64 2.06 -3.68
C THR A 98 -13.48 3.28 -3.32
N LEU A 99 -12.85 4.31 -2.79
CA LEU A 99 -13.49 5.60 -2.56
C LEU A 99 -13.31 6.47 -3.81
N THR A 100 -14.42 7.05 -4.25
CA THR A 100 -14.52 7.88 -5.45
C THR A 100 -15.09 9.25 -5.07
N GLY A 101 -14.98 10.23 -5.97
CA GLY A 101 -15.54 11.57 -5.77
C GLY A 101 -14.51 12.70 -5.89
N HIS A 102 -13.22 12.37 -5.83
CA HIS A 102 -12.17 13.34 -6.17
C HIS A 102 -12.25 13.67 -7.66
N THR A 103 -12.32 14.97 -7.99
CA THR A 103 -12.38 15.46 -9.37
C THR A 103 -11.00 15.64 -9.99
N ASP A 104 -9.95 15.59 -9.18
CA ASP A 104 -8.55 15.76 -9.57
C ASP A 104 -7.60 14.88 -8.75
N TYR A 105 -6.30 14.95 -9.03
CA TYR A 105 -5.25 14.14 -8.42
C TYR A 105 -5.26 14.21 -6.89
N ILE A 106 -5.06 13.06 -6.26
CA ILE A 106 -4.84 12.99 -4.82
C ILE A 106 -3.34 13.05 -4.59
N TYR A 107 -2.85 14.17 -4.06
CA TYR A 107 -1.40 14.39 -3.89
C TYR A 107 -0.83 13.78 -2.62
N SER A 108 -1.66 13.63 -1.57
CA SER A 108 -1.24 13.10 -0.28
C SER A 108 -2.44 12.60 0.51
N MET A 109 -2.15 11.72 1.46
CA MET A 109 -3.01 11.24 2.54
C MET A 109 -2.16 11.17 3.79
#